data_AF-A0A1Y1MVT9-F1
#
_entry.id   AF-A0A1Y1MVT9-F1
#
_cell.length_a   1.000
_cell.length_b   1.000
_cell.length_c   1.000
_cell.angle_alpha   90.00
_cell.angle_beta   90.00
_cell.angle_gamma   90.00
#
_symmetry.space_group_name_H-M   'P 1'
#
loop_
_entity.id
_entity.type
_entity.pdbx_description
1 polymer ?
#
loop_
_entity_poly.entity_id
_entity_poly.type
_entity_poly.pdbx_seq_one_letter_code
_entity_poly.pdbx_strand_id
1 'polypeptide(L)'
;MGHTRIYQITLAVLLIIQSAAPQPCRTGQFRCNDGKCIEIYQRCDYRQDCNGGEDEEGCSSPTCEADQFQCGDKSCIRKEFVCDTFEDCQDGTDEEGCTATNCQSGE
;
A
#
# COMPACT_ATOMS: atom_id res chain seq x y z
N MET A 1 18.47 -12.92 -61.01
CA MET A 1 17.33 -12.85 -60.06
C MET A 1 17.80 -13.28 -58.68
N GLY A 2 18.08 -12.36 -57.76
CA GLY A 2 18.65 -12.70 -56.43
C GLY A 2 18.18 -11.78 -55.31
N HIS A 3 17.01 -11.16 -55.47
CA HIS A 3 16.55 -10.01 -54.71
C HIS A 3 15.39 -10.35 -53.76
N THR A 4 15.48 -11.39 -52.92
CA THR A 4 14.36 -11.66 -51.97
C THR A 4 14.66 -12.52 -50.73
N ARG A 5 15.91 -12.58 -50.25
CA ARG A 5 16.22 -13.29 -48.98
C ARG A 5 16.87 -12.37 -47.93
N ILE A 6 17.70 -11.41 -48.35
CA ILE A 6 18.40 -10.48 -47.45
C ILE A 6 17.46 -9.40 -46.89
N TYR A 7 16.52 -8.89 -47.70
CA TYR A 7 15.53 -7.89 -47.27
C TYR A 7 14.51 -8.43 -46.26
N GLN A 8 14.22 -9.74 -46.28
CA GLN A 8 13.35 -10.37 -45.29
C GLN A 8 14.08 -10.60 -43.95
N ILE A 9 15.37 -10.94 -43.98
CA ILE A 9 16.19 -11.13 -42.78
C ILE A 9 16.47 -9.77 -42.11
N THR A 10 16.74 -8.71 -42.88
CA THR A 10 16.97 -7.35 -42.35
C THR A 10 15.69 -6.72 -41.76
N LEU A 11 14.51 -6.95 -42.36
CA LEU A 11 13.24 -6.51 -41.80
C LEU A 11 12.86 -7.28 -40.53
N ALA A 12 13.16 -8.59 -40.47
CA ALA A 12 12.99 -9.40 -39.25
C ALA A 12 13.91 -8.96 -38.11
N VAL A 13 15.14 -8.52 -38.42
CA VAL A 13 16.11 -8.00 -37.41
C VAL A 13 15.69 -6.64 -36.85
N LEU A 14 15.00 -5.79 -37.63
CA LEU A 14 14.39 -4.54 -37.15
C LEU A 14 13.14 -4.78 -36.28
N LEU A 15 12.50 -5.97 -36.36
CA LEU A 15 11.34 -6.35 -35.55
C LEU A 15 11.69 -7.10 -34.25
N ILE A 16 12.91 -7.61 -34.09
CA ILE A 16 13.42 -8.18 -32.82
C ILE A 16 13.99 -7.12 -31.86
N ILE A 17 14.05 -5.86 -32.29
CA ILE A 17 14.13 -4.71 -31.37
C ILE A 17 12.70 -4.42 -30.87
N GLN A 18 11.99 -5.45 -30.40
CA GLN A 18 10.74 -5.30 -29.69
C GLN A 18 11.09 -4.58 -28.40
N SER A 19 10.97 -3.26 -28.49
CA SER A 19 11.22 -2.31 -27.42
C SER A 19 10.57 -2.88 -26.17
N ALA A 20 11.38 -3.26 -25.19
CA ALA A 20 10.92 -3.45 -23.83
C ALA A 20 10.52 -2.06 -23.33
N ALA A 21 9.39 -1.54 -23.83
CA ALA A 21 8.69 -0.47 -23.17
C ALA A 21 8.51 -0.95 -21.72
N PRO A 22 8.78 -0.10 -20.71
CA PRO A 22 8.54 -0.47 -19.33
C PRO A 22 7.11 -0.98 -19.27
N GLN A 23 6.94 -2.26 -18.92
CA GLN A 23 5.60 -2.85 -18.94
C GLN A 23 4.77 -2.01 -17.97
N PRO A 24 3.65 -1.42 -18.45
CA PRO A 24 2.77 -0.71 -17.54
C PRO A 24 2.32 -1.71 -16.46
N CYS A 25 2.26 -1.26 -15.22
CA CYS A 25 1.78 -2.10 -14.13
C CYS A 25 0.40 -2.67 -14.48
N ARG A 26 0.14 -3.90 -14.05
CA ARG A 26 -1.15 -4.55 -14.32
C ARG A 26 -2.27 -3.77 -13.63
N THR A 27 -3.49 -3.91 -14.12
CA THR A 27 -4.67 -3.37 -13.45
C THR A 27 -4.71 -3.88 -12.00
N GLY A 28 -4.78 -2.97 -11.02
CA GLY A 28 -4.74 -3.32 -9.60
C GLY A 28 -3.36 -3.30 -8.95
N GLN A 29 -2.34 -2.79 -9.64
CA GLN A 29 -1.00 -2.57 -9.08
C GLN A 29 -0.69 -1.08 -8.95
N PHE A 30 0.07 -0.71 -7.91
CA PHE A 30 0.64 0.62 -7.74
C PHE A 30 2.04 0.68 -8.35
N ARG A 31 2.37 1.79 -9.02
CA ARG A 31 3.67 2.00 -9.65
C ARG A 31 4.53 2.93 -8.79
N CYS A 32 5.62 2.39 -8.26
CA CYS A 32 6.68 3.14 -7.60
C CYS A 32 7.38 4.11 -8.58
N ASN A 33 8.07 5.11 -8.03
CA ASN A 33 8.84 6.11 -8.79
C ASN A 33 10.03 5.49 -9.53
N ASP A 34 10.62 4.40 -9.00
CA ASP A 34 11.67 3.63 -9.66
C ASP A 34 11.13 2.69 -10.77
N GLY A 35 9.82 2.63 -10.94
CA GLY A 35 9.15 1.80 -11.94
C GLY A 35 8.82 0.39 -11.47
N LYS A 36 9.11 0.03 -10.21
CA LYS A 36 8.62 -1.19 -9.57
C LYS A 36 7.08 -1.15 -9.49
N CYS A 37 6.45 -2.30 -9.70
CA CYS A 37 5.01 -2.47 -9.48
C CYS A 37 4.81 -3.30 -8.21
N ILE A 38 3.95 -2.81 -7.32
CA ILE A 38 3.50 -3.51 -6.10
C ILE A 38 2.00 -3.73 -6.19
N GLU A 39 1.46 -4.67 -5.43
CA GLU A 39 0.02 -4.90 -5.37
C GLU A 39 -0.68 -3.72 -4.68
N ILE A 40 -1.94 -3.44 -5.03
CA ILE A 40 -2.65 -2.29 -4.44
C ILE A 40 -2.78 -2.39 -2.91
N TYR A 41 -2.80 -3.60 -2.35
CA TYR A 41 -2.86 -3.83 -0.89
C TYR A 41 -1.54 -3.50 -0.18
N GLN A 42 -0.44 -3.37 -0.93
CA GLN A 42 0.89 -2.99 -0.43
C GLN A 42 1.08 -1.48 -0.40
N ARG A 43 0.09 -0.71 -0.87
CA ARG A 43 0.12 0.74 -0.75
C ARG A 43 -0.50 1.11 0.59
N CYS A 44 0.21 1.86 1.42
CA CYS A 44 -0.22 2.27 2.75
C CYS A 44 -0.38 1.08 3.72
N ASP A 45 0.54 0.11 3.66
CA ASP A 45 0.52 -1.11 4.48
C ASP A 45 1.57 -1.10 5.61
N TYR A 46 2.20 0.05 5.86
CA TYR A 46 3.27 0.29 6.83
C TYR A 46 4.58 -0.43 6.52
N ARG A 47 4.70 -1.04 5.33
CA ARG A 47 5.95 -1.62 4.86
C ARG A 47 6.49 -0.77 3.73
N GLN A 48 7.80 -0.61 3.74
CA GLN A 48 8.48 -0.04 2.59
C GLN A 48 8.58 -1.12 1.50
N ASP A 49 7.56 -1.18 0.64
CA ASP A 49 7.56 -2.02 -0.55
C ASP A 49 8.11 -1.28 -1.78
N CYS A 50 8.01 0.06 -1.86
CA CYS A 50 8.77 0.85 -2.83
C CYS A 50 10.17 1.21 -2.33
N ASN A 51 11.13 1.34 -3.25
CA ASN A 51 12.53 1.64 -2.89
C ASN A 51 12.68 3.00 -2.19
N GLY A 52 11.78 3.97 -2.45
CA GLY A 52 11.76 5.27 -1.80
C GLY A 52 10.73 5.41 -0.68
N GLY A 53 9.94 4.37 -0.37
CA GLY A 53 8.84 4.44 0.60
C GLY A 53 7.65 5.28 0.12
N GLU A 54 7.59 5.62 -1.17
CA GLU A 54 6.52 6.44 -1.75
C GLU A 54 5.16 5.74 -1.78
N ASP A 55 5.13 4.41 -1.63
CA ASP A 55 3.95 3.61 -1.35
C ASP A 55 3.29 3.96 -0.02
N GLU A 56 4.07 4.47 0.92
CA GLU A 56 3.64 4.92 2.25
C GLU A 56 3.45 6.45 2.33
N GLU A 57 3.67 7.17 1.21
CA GLU A 57 3.48 8.61 1.11
C GLU A 57 2.10 8.99 0.55
N GLY A 58 1.54 10.10 1.05
CA GLY A 58 0.25 10.61 0.55
C GLY A 58 -0.91 9.63 0.76
N CYS A 59 -0.74 8.70 1.68
CA CYS A 59 -1.83 7.91 2.23
C CYS A 59 -2.81 8.88 2.88
N SER A 60 -3.89 9.19 2.16
CA SER A 60 -5.15 9.48 2.84
C SER A 60 -5.36 8.23 3.65
N SER A 61 -5.19 8.33 4.97
CA SER A 61 -5.30 7.20 5.86
C SER A 61 -6.47 6.34 5.37
N PRO A 62 -6.33 5.03 5.19
CA PRO A 62 -7.46 4.20 5.55
C PRO A 62 -7.63 4.50 7.04
N THR A 63 -8.31 5.61 7.34
CA THR A 63 -8.93 5.82 8.63
C THR A 63 -9.62 4.51 8.82
N CYS A 64 -9.24 3.81 9.88
CA CYS A 64 -9.92 2.64 10.37
C CYS A 64 -11.42 2.78 10.08
N GLU A 65 -12.12 1.67 9.81
CA GLU A 65 -13.54 1.74 9.45
C GLU A 65 -14.30 2.73 10.34
N ALA A 66 -15.40 3.31 9.85
CA ALA A 66 -16.08 4.39 10.58
C ALA A 66 -16.37 4.08 12.07
N ASP A 67 -16.43 2.79 12.44
CA ASP A 67 -16.65 2.27 13.79
C ASP A 67 -15.37 1.85 14.56
N GLN A 68 -14.20 2.17 14.04
CA GLN A 68 -12.89 1.85 14.59
C GLN A 68 -12.14 3.12 15.03
N PHE A 69 -11.26 2.96 16.01
CA PHE A 69 -10.33 3.96 16.51
C PHE A 69 -8.93 3.63 16.01
N GLN A 70 -8.17 4.67 15.64
CA GLN A 70 -6.80 4.54 15.19
C GLN A 70 -5.85 4.82 16.35
N CYS A 71 -5.13 3.79 16.78
CA CYS A 71 -4.07 3.87 17.77
C CYS A 71 -2.89 4.75 17.29
N GLY A 72 -2.00 5.16 18.20
CA GLY A 72 -0.79 5.92 17.87
C GLY A 72 0.22 5.12 17.02
N ASP A 73 0.26 3.81 17.20
CA ASP A 73 0.96 2.84 16.34
C ASP A 73 0.26 2.62 14.98
N LYS A 74 -0.87 3.30 14.78
CA LYS A 74 -1.74 3.29 13.59
C LYS A 74 -2.51 1.99 13.39
N SER A 75 -2.49 1.07 14.36
CA SER A 75 -3.40 -0.06 14.39
C SER A 75 -4.85 0.39 14.59
N CYS A 76 -5.79 -0.49 14.25
CA CYS A 76 -7.22 -0.20 14.29
C CYS A 76 -7.91 -1.13 15.28
N ILE A 77 -8.50 -0.55 16.32
CA ILE A 77 -9.33 -1.27 17.29
C ILE A 77 -10.79 -0.81 17.16
N ARG A 78 -11.73 -1.57 17.72
CA ARG A 78 -13.13 -1.11 17.77
C ARG A 78 -13.24 0.06 18.75
N LYS A 79 -14.08 1.04 18.45
CA LYS A 79 -14.29 2.21 19.35
C LYS A 79 -14.79 1.83 20.75
N GLU A 80 -15.34 0.63 20.93
CA GLU A 80 -15.77 0.09 22.23
C GLU A 80 -14.59 -0.24 23.16
N PHE A 81 -13.39 -0.40 22.60
CA PHE A 81 -12.15 -0.71 23.30
C PHE A 81 -11.33 0.55 23.63
N VAL A 82 -11.92 1.74 23.50
CA VAL A 82 -11.24 2.99 23.85
C VAL A 82 -11.69 3.42 25.23
N CYS A 83 -10.74 3.61 26.15
CA CYS A 83 -11.00 3.92 27.56
C CYS A 83 -11.82 2.82 28.26
N ASP A 84 -11.55 1.55 27.95
CA ASP A 84 -12.26 0.39 28.50
C ASP A 84 -11.49 -0.30 29.64
N THR A 85 -10.36 0.27 30.07
CA THR A 85 -9.41 -0.21 31.09
C THR A 85 -8.43 -1.28 30.63
N PHE A 86 -8.47 -1.69 29.36
CA PHE A 86 -7.53 -2.62 28.76
C PHE A 86 -6.67 -1.94 27.70
N GLU A 87 -5.38 -2.30 27.65
CA GLU A 87 -4.51 -1.89 26.54
C GLU A 87 -4.78 -2.82 25.35
N ASP A 88 -5.65 -2.40 24.44
CA ASP A 88 -5.92 -3.05 23.15
C ASP A 88 -5.02 -2.50 22.04
N CYS A 89 -4.59 -1.24 22.14
CA CYS A 89 -3.51 -0.74 21.30
C CYS A 89 -2.16 -1.28 21.77
N GLN A 90 -1.27 -1.63 20.82
CA GLN A 90 0.07 -2.12 21.15
C GLN A 90 0.94 -1.08 21.88
N ASP A 91 0.62 0.20 21.71
CA ASP A 91 1.25 1.34 22.38
C ASP A 91 0.43 1.90 23.55
N GLY A 92 -0.71 1.28 23.90
CA GLY A 92 -1.60 1.70 25.00
C GLY A 92 -2.31 3.04 24.79
N THR A 93 -2.30 3.58 23.56
CA THR A 93 -2.85 4.91 23.27
C THR A 93 -4.37 5.01 23.37
N ASP A 94 -5.06 3.88 23.36
CA ASP A 94 -6.49 3.76 23.65
C ASP A 94 -6.86 4.09 25.09
N GLU A 95 -5.93 3.92 26.03
CA GLU A 95 -6.12 4.21 27.46
C GLU A 95 -5.46 5.54 27.89
N GLU A 96 -4.80 6.25 26.97
CA GLU A 96 -4.17 7.53 27.25
C GLU A 96 -5.19 8.69 27.25
N GLY A 97 -5.15 9.54 28.29
CA GLY A 97 -5.98 10.75 28.35
C GLY A 97 -7.47 10.51 28.64
N CYS A 98 -7.83 9.29 29.04
CA CYS A 98 -9.17 8.95 29.50
C CYS A 98 -9.50 9.74 30.78
N THR A 99 -10.43 10.69 30.69
CA THR A 99 -11.01 11.28 31.91
C THR A 99 -11.81 10.18 32.60
N ALA A 100 -11.71 10.08 33.93
CA ALA A 100 -12.39 9.08 34.78
C ALA A 100 -13.93 9.04 34.68
N THR A 101 -14.51 9.76 33.71
CA THR A 101 -15.93 9.82 33.40
C THR A 101 -16.38 8.73 32.42
N ASN A 102 -15.45 8.03 31.74
CA ASN A 102 -15.81 6.94 30.83
C ASN A 102 -15.60 5.54 31.44
N CYS A 103 -15.56 5.43 32.77
CA CYS A 103 -15.77 4.15 33.42
C CYS A 103 -17.22 3.71 33.18
N GLN A 104 -17.49 3.05 32.05
CA GLN A 104 -18.64 2.17 31.93
C GLN A 104 -18.43 1.06 32.96
N SER A 105 -19.01 1.30 34.12
CA SER A 105 -19.22 0.31 35.15
C SER A 105 -20.04 -0.81 34.53
N GLY A 106 -19.44 -1.99 34.34
CA GLY A 106 -20.13 -3.19 33.87
C GLY A 106 -19.97 -4.30 34.91
N GLU A 107 -20.94 -4.34 35.84
CA GLU A 107 -21.29 -5.36 36.85
C GLU A 107 -20.26 -5.90 37.86
#